data_AF-A0A1A8KRR8-F1
#
_entry.id   AF-A0A1A8KRR8-F1
#
_cell.length_a   1.000
_cell.length_b   1.000
_cell.length_c   1.000
_cell.angle_alpha   90.00
_cell.angle_beta   90.00
_cell.angle_gamma   90.00
#
_symmetry.space_group_name_H-M   'P 1'
#
loop_
_entity.id
_entity.type
_entity.pdbx_description
1 polymer ?
#
loop_
_entity_poly.entity_id
_entity_poly.type
_entity_poly.pdbx_seq_one_letter_code
_entity_poly.pdbx_strand_id
1 'polypeptide(L)'
;TEGRVNGGEDFFQKIMDDTQTQIAWPSKLKIGAKSKKDPHIKVCGKRENVREAKDRIMSVLDTKSNRVTLKMDVSHTEHSHVIGKGGNNIKRVMEATGC
;
A
#
# COMPACT_ATOMS: atom_id res chain seq x y z
N THR A 1 -5.12 -21.61 -20.09
CA THR A 1 -3.92 -20.78 -20.30
C THR A 1 -3.94 -19.66 -19.29
N GLU A 2 -3.39 -19.92 -18.10
CA GLU A 2 -3.54 -19.05 -16.91
C GLU A 2 -2.45 -17.97 -16.87
N GLY A 3 -2.73 -16.83 -17.52
CA GLY A 3 -1.91 -15.63 -17.40
C GLY A 3 -2.51 -14.66 -16.37
N ARG A 4 -2.37 -14.96 -15.07
CA ARG A 4 -2.62 -13.97 -14.01
C ARG A 4 -1.27 -13.42 -13.58
N VAL A 5 -0.91 -12.27 -14.10
CA VAL A 5 0.35 -11.59 -13.81
C VAL A 5 0.41 -11.27 -12.32
N ASN A 6 1.28 -11.98 -11.60
CA ASN A 6 1.57 -11.78 -10.18
C ASN A 6 2.37 -10.47 -10.03
N GLY A 7 1.68 -9.34 -9.85
CA GLY A 7 2.35 -8.03 -9.79
C GLY A 7 3.45 -7.90 -8.72
N GLY A 8 3.43 -8.73 -7.66
CA GLY A 8 4.53 -8.78 -6.69
C GLY A 8 5.78 -9.49 -7.19
N GLU A 9 5.62 -10.58 -7.95
CA GLU A 9 6.74 -11.39 -8.44
C GLU A 9 7.56 -10.62 -9.47
N ASP A 10 6.90 -10.04 -10.47
CA ASP A 10 7.53 -9.17 -11.48
C ASP A 10 8.22 -7.96 -10.84
N PHE A 11 7.58 -7.35 -9.84
CA PHE A 11 8.13 -6.22 -9.11
C PHE A 11 9.43 -6.55 -8.39
N PHE A 12 9.47 -7.63 -7.60
CA PHE A 12 10.68 -8.01 -6.88
C PHE A 12 11.75 -8.55 -7.83
N GLN A 13 11.36 -9.28 -8.88
CA GLN A 13 12.30 -9.77 -9.89
C GLN A 13 13.06 -8.62 -10.56
N LYS A 14 12.33 -7.58 -10.99
CA LYS A 14 12.94 -6.39 -11.59
C LYS A 14 13.93 -5.69 -10.66
N ILE A 15 13.61 -5.59 -9.36
CA ILE A 15 14.53 -4.99 -8.38
C ILE A 15 15.76 -5.87 -8.18
N MET A 16 15.59 -7.20 -8.12
CA MET A 16 16.71 -8.14 -7.99
C MET A 16 17.68 -8.02 -9.17
N ASP A 17 17.15 -7.92 -10.38
CA ASP A 17 17.95 -7.81 -11.61
C ASP A 17 18.72 -6.48 -11.67
N ASP A 18 18.05 -5.36 -11.37
CA ASP A 18 18.66 -4.02 -11.42
C ASP A 18 19.72 -3.81 -10.33
N THR A 19 19.45 -4.30 -9.11
CA THR A 19 20.30 -4.05 -7.94
C THR A 19 21.29 -5.20 -7.69
N GLN A 20 21.25 -6.27 -8.46
CA GLN A 20 22.03 -7.49 -8.18
C GLN A 20 21.87 -7.96 -6.73
N THR A 21 20.62 -7.96 -6.23
CA THR A 21 20.29 -8.43 -4.88
C THR A 21 19.46 -9.71 -4.94
N GLN A 22 19.39 -10.39 -3.80
CA GLN A 22 18.48 -11.51 -3.58
C GLN A 22 17.43 -11.09 -2.58
N ILE A 23 16.18 -11.06 -3.03
CA ILE A 23 15.04 -10.64 -2.22
C ILE A 23 14.17 -11.88 -1.94
N ALA A 24 13.83 -12.10 -0.68
CA ALA A 24 12.85 -13.11 -0.29
C ALA A 24 11.61 -12.39 0.27
N TRP A 25 10.45 -12.69 -0.30
CA TRP A 25 9.17 -12.11 0.08
C TRP A 25 8.10 -13.21 0.24
N PRO A 26 7.07 -12.99 1.07
CA PRO A 26 5.99 -13.95 1.21
C PRO A 26 5.17 -13.98 -0.08
N SER A 27 4.97 -15.15 -0.67
CA SER A 27 4.23 -15.33 -1.94
C SER A 27 2.78 -14.84 -1.91
N LYS A 28 2.19 -14.70 -0.70
CA LYS A 28 0.85 -14.13 -0.48
C LYS A 28 0.84 -12.59 -0.42
N LEU A 29 1.99 -11.93 -0.53
CA LEU A 29 2.09 -10.48 -0.55
C LEU A 29 1.46 -9.93 -1.82
N LYS A 30 0.44 -9.08 -1.64
CA LYS A 30 -0.15 -8.31 -2.73
C LYS A 30 0.36 -6.88 -2.66
N ILE A 31 1.03 -6.43 -3.71
CA ILE A 31 1.45 -5.03 -3.87
C ILE A 31 0.19 -4.13 -3.86
N GLY A 32 0.19 -3.07 -3.06
CA GLY A 32 -0.94 -2.16 -2.90
C GLY A 32 -2.07 -2.65 -1.98
N ALA A 33 -1.96 -3.84 -1.36
CA ALA A 33 -2.94 -4.29 -0.39
C ALA A 33 -2.82 -3.53 0.95
N LYS A 34 -3.95 -3.02 1.44
CA LYS A 34 -4.06 -2.39 2.77
C LYS A 34 -4.02 -3.46 3.87
N SER A 35 -2.84 -3.98 4.18
CA SER A 35 -2.65 -4.95 5.27
C SER A 35 -2.45 -4.24 6.62
N LYS A 36 -3.07 -4.80 7.67
CA LYS A 36 -2.83 -4.36 9.07
C LYS A 36 -1.41 -4.67 9.54
N LYS A 37 -0.79 -5.74 9.02
CA LYS A 37 0.57 -6.16 9.35
C LYS A 37 1.52 -5.86 8.20
N ASP A 38 2.70 -5.38 8.52
CA ASP A 38 3.75 -5.12 7.54
C ASP A 38 4.36 -6.46 7.07
N PRO A 39 4.63 -6.60 5.77
CA PRO A 39 5.23 -7.80 5.23
C PRO A 39 6.67 -7.97 5.71
N HIS A 40 7.07 -9.21 5.97
CA HIS A 40 8.45 -9.52 6.31
C HIS A 40 9.24 -9.82 5.02
N ILE A 41 10.11 -8.91 4.61
CA ILE A 41 10.92 -9.02 3.39
C ILE A 41 12.39 -9.05 3.79
N LYS A 42 13.15 -9.98 3.21
CA LYS A 42 14.59 -10.12 3.42
C LYS A 42 15.33 -9.72 2.14
N VAL A 43 16.33 -8.86 2.27
CA VAL A 43 17.18 -8.42 1.15
C VAL A 43 18.63 -8.77 1.48
N CYS A 44 19.30 -9.47 0.56
CA CYS A 44 20.69 -9.89 0.68
C CYS A 44 21.49 -9.41 -0.54
N GLY A 45 22.71 -8.90 -0.31
CA GLY A 45 23.58 -8.41 -1.37
C GLY A 45 24.69 -7.50 -0.82
N LYS A 46 25.36 -6.76 -1.72
CA LYS A 46 26.31 -5.71 -1.33
C LYS A 46 25.59 -4.59 -0.57
N ARG A 47 26.30 -3.91 0.35
CA ARG A 47 25.71 -2.88 1.22
C ARG A 47 25.03 -1.75 0.42
N GLU A 48 25.65 -1.31 -0.66
CA GLU A 48 25.13 -0.27 -1.55
C GLU A 48 23.85 -0.73 -2.28
N ASN A 49 23.91 -1.92 -2.87
CA ASN A 49 22.80 -2.55 -3.58
C ASN A 49 21.59 -2.84 -2.67
N VAL A 50 21.85 -3.31 -1.44
CA VAL A 50 20.80 -3.57 -0.45
C VAL A 50 20.09 -2.27 -0.06
N ARG A 51 20.83 -1.17 0.07
CA ARG A 51 20.24 0.14 0.37
C ARG A 51 19.32 0.60 -0.77
N GLU A 52 19.80 0.51 -2.01
CA GLU A 52 19.01 0.88 -3.18
C GLU A 52 17.74 0.02 -3.32
N ALA A 53 17.88 -1.31 -3.19
CA ALA A 53 16.75 -2.24 -3.24
C ALA A 53 15.74 -1.93 -2.13
N LYS A 54 16.20 -1.65 -0.90
CA LYS A 54 15.33 -1.27 0.21
C LYS A 54 14.54 -0.01 -0.09
N ASP A 55 15.19 1.03 -0.60
CA ASP A 55 14.54 2.32 -0.89
C ASP A 55 13.46 2.16 -1.97
N ARG A 56 13.74 1.38 -3.03
CA ARG A 56 12.75 1.05 -4.07
C ARG A 56 11.56 0.25 -3.54
N ILE A 57 11.81 -0.75 -2.70
CA ILE A 57 10.76 -1.56 -2.06
C ILE A 57 9.90 -0.69 -1.15
N MET A 58 10.52 0.14 -0.30
CA MET A 58 9.81 1.03 0.61
C MET A 58 8.97 2.06 -0.14
N SER A 59 9.48 2.64 -1.23
CA SER A 59 8.71 3.62 -2.02
C SER A 59 7.40 3.07 -2.58
N VAL A 60 7.30 1.76 -2.83
CA VAL A 60 6.11 1.14 -3.40
C VAL A 60 5.22 0.51 -2.34
N LEU A 61 5.81 -0.09 -1.30
CA LEU A 61 5.07 -0.76 -0.23
C LEU A 61 4.61 0.19 0.87
N ASP A 62 5.32 1.28 1.11
CA ASP A 62 4.96 2.27 2.13
C ASP A 62 3.92 3.28 1.60
N THR A 63 2.76 2.76 1.22
CA THR A 63 1.57 3.58 0.92
C THR A 63 0.95 4.19 2.19
N LYS A 64 1.46 3.84 3.39
CA LYS A 64 0.98 4.35 4.68
C LYS A 64 1.67 5.67 5.06
N SER A 65 2.94 5.88 4.73
CA SER A 65 3.67 7.11 5.10
C SER A 65 2.97 8.40 4.66
N ASN A 66 2.24 8.39 3.53
CA ASN A 66 1.53 9.59 3.05
C ASN A 66 0.05 9.67 3.49
N ARG A 67 -0.44 8.75 4.34
CA ARG A 67 -1.84 8.74 4.80
C ARG A 67 -1.94 9.22 6.24
N VAL A 68 -2.38 10.47 6.41
CA VAL A 68 -2.80 11.00 7.71
C VAL A 68 -4.24 10.58 7.96
N THR A 69 -4.51 9.93 9.09
CA THR A 69 -5.88 9.58 9.51
C THR A 69 -6.32 10.52 10.61
N LEU A 70 -7.30 11.37 10.31
CA LEU A 70 -7.97 12.22 11.31
C LEU A 70 -9.22 11.48 11.82
N LYS A 71 -9.41 11.48 13.14
CA LYS A 71 -10.60 10.94 13.78
C LYS A 71 -11.40 12.11 14.34
N MET A 72 -12.70 12.09 14.12
CA MET A 72 -13.64 13.04 14.68
C MET A 72 -14.79 12.28 15.31
N ASP A 73 -15.15 12.65 16.54
CA ASP A 73 -16.34 12.14 17.20
C ASP A 73 -17.56 12.95 16.75
N VAL A 74 -18.64 12.24 16.42
CA VAL A 74 -19.90 12.84 15.96
C VAL A 74 -21.02 12.25 16.82
N SER A 75 -21.95 13.11 17.23
CA SER A 75 -23.09 12.66 18.02
C SER A 75 -23.95 11.66 17.23
N HIS A 76 -24.60 10.73 17.94
CA HIS A 76 -25.47 9.73 17.32
C HIS A 76 -26.62 10.37 16.51
N THR A 77 -27.08 11.54 16.91
CA THR A 77 -28.17 12.26 16.21
C THR A 77 -27.72 12.93 14.91
N GLU A 78 -26.43 13.25 14.78
CA GLU A 78 -25.93 14.08 13.67
C GLU A 78 -25.19 13.27 12.60
N HIS A 79 -24.64 12.09 12.92
CA HIS A 79 -23.88 11.29 11.95
C HIS A 79 -24.72 10.93 10.70
N SER A 80 -26.03 10.76 10.86
CA SER A 80 -26.96 10.48 9.76
C SER A 80 -27.06 11.63 8.76
N HIS A 81 -26.99 12.89 9.21
CA HIS A 81 -26.99 14.08 8.36
C HIS A 81 -25.66 14.22 7.59
N VAL A 82 -24.55 13.90 8.26
CA VAL A 82 -23.22 13.87 7.62
C VAL A 82 -23.17 12.82 6.52
N ILE A 83 -23.69 11.61 6.76
CA ILE A 83 -23.73 10.52 5.75
C ILE A 83 -24.72 10.85 4.61
N GLY A 84 -25.91 11.35 4.97
CA GLY A 84 -27.01 11.63 4.05
C GLY A 84 -27.73 10.38 3.52
N LYS A 85 -28.85 10.59 2.81
CA LYS A 85 -29.66 9.50 2.24
C LYS A 85 -28.82 8.64 1.28
N GLY A 86 -28.72 7.34 1.54
CA GLY A 86 -27.93 6.40 0.74
C GLY A 86 -26.42 6.67 0.73
N GLY A 87 -25.91 7.49 1.67
CA GLY A 87 -24.50 7.90 1.70
C GLY A 87 -24.11 8.92 0.64
N ASN A 88 -25.07 9.56 -0.04
CA ASN A 88 -24.77 10.50 -1.12
C ASN A 88 -24.05 11.77 -0.64
N ASN A 89 -24.33 12.23 0.59
CA ASN A 89 -23.70 13.45 1.10
C ASN A 89 -22.21 13.19 1.39
N ILE A 90 -21.89 12.12 2.11
CA ILE A 90 -20.49 11.78 2.40
C ILE A 90 -19.71 11.45 1.12
N LYS A 91 -20.31 10.76 0.14
CA LYS A 91 -19.66 10.52 -1.17
C LYS A 91 -19.31 11.82 -1.88
N ARG A 92 -20.22 12.79 -1.90
CA ARG A 92 -19.96 14.11 -2.49
C ARG A 92 -18.84 14.86 -1.77
N VAL A 93 -18.80 14.78 -0.44
CA VAL A 93 -17.71 15.37 0.36
C VAL A 93 -16.38 14.68 0.05
N MET A 94 -16.36 13.34 -0.06
CA MET A 94 -15.15 12.57 -0.43
C MET A 94 -14.66 12.96 -1.83
N GLU A 95 -15.56 13.06 -2.81
CA GLU A 95 -15.24 13.51 -4.16
C GLU A 95 -14.71 14.95 -4.20
N ALA A 96 -15.35 15.87 -3.47
CA ALA A 96 -14.95 17.28 -3.42
C ALA A 96 -13.60 17.50 -2.71
N THR A 97 -13.27 16.66 -1.74
CA THR A 97 -12.03 16.75 -0.95
C THR A 97 -10.90 15.86 -1.49
N GLY A 98 -11.20 14.96 -2.43
CA GLY A 98 -10.23 14.03 -3.01
C GLY A 98 -9.76 12.95 -2.02
N CYS A 99 -10.60 12.59 -1.04
CA CYS A 99 -10.30 11.64 0.03
C CYS A 99 -10.81 10.22 -0.24
#